data_AF-A0A246WMQ5-F1
#
_entry.id   AF-A0A246WMQ5-F1
#
_cell.length_a   1.000
_cell.length_b   1.000
_cell.length_c   1.000
_cell.angle_alpha   90.00
_cell.angle_beta   90.00
_cell.angle_gamma   90.00
#
_symmetry.space_group_name_H-M   'P 1'
#
loop_
_entity.id
_entity.type
_entity.pdbx_description
1 polymer ?
#
loop_
_entity_poly.entity_id
_entity_poly.type
_entity_poly.pdbx_seq_one_letter_code
_entity_poly.pdbx_strand_id
1 'polypeptide(L)'
;MKTKDSGAGIAAWGNKVPEATLAFWLIKMMSTTVGETAADFLNADLGFGLAGTSAVVGVLFFVALFVQMSARSYHPVRYWTTVLLISVFGTLITDNLTDVLGVPLAWSTSAFLVLLLAVFSVWYAREKTLSIHHVDTPAREGFYWLAILATFALGTAAGDWFSEGLQLGYGASAILFGTAIAAVAFIYYVLDSPPVLCFWIAYVLTRPLGASIGDGMAQARDAGGLGLGTTVTSVIFLVVIVLFVAGSAIRHRR
;
A
#
# COMPACT_ATOMS: atom_id res chain seq x y z
N MET A 1 -10.43 -40.54 -37.75
CA MET A 1 -11.60 -39.70 -38.10
C MET A 1 -11.74 -38.65 -37.01
N LYS A 2 -11.77 -37.37 -37.39
CA LYS A 2 -11.77 -36.18 -36.51
C LYS A 2 -12.96 -36.18 -35.54
N THR A 3 -12.74 -35.70 -34.32
CA THR A 3 -13.43 -34.50 -33.80
C THR A 3 -12.47 -33.71 -32.91
N LYS A 4 -12.09 -32.54 -33.42
CA LYS A 4 -11.34 -31.49 -32.74
C LYS A 4 -12.39 -30.66 -32.02
N ASP A 5 -12.55 -30.83 -30.70
CA ASP A 5 -13.29 -29.85 -29.92
C ASP A 5 -12.42 -28.60 -29.78
N SER A 6 -12.64 -27.69 -30.72
CA SER A 6 -12.10 -26.34 -30.73
C SER A 6 -12.98 -25.48 -29.83
N GLY A 7 -12.90 -25.70 -28.52
CA GLY A 7 -13.34 -24.73 -27.54
C GLY A 7 -12.31 -23.61 -27.51
N ALA A 8 -12.61 -22.48 -28.14
CA ALA A 8 -11.84 -21.26 -27.97
C ALA A 8 -11.84 -20.92 -26.48
N GLY A 9 -10.78 -21.32 -25.77
CA GLY A 9 -10.58 -20.99 -24.37
C GLY A 9 -10.55 -19.47 -24.26
N ILE A 10 -11.60 -18.89 -23.69
CA ILE A 10 -11.49 -17.56 -23.09
C ILE A 10 -10.30 -17.68 -22.16
N ALA A 11 -9.20 -17.01 -22.49
CA ALA A 11 -7.97 -17.09 -21.70
C ALA A 11 -8.34 -16.76 -20.25
N ALA A 12 -8.39 -17.79 -19.41
CA ALA A 12 -8.79 -17.64 -18.02
C ALA A 12 -7.80 -16.67 -17.37
N TRP A 13 -8.32 -15.61 -16.79
CA TRP A 13 -7.51 -14.64 -16.07
C TRP A 13 -6.95 -15.35 -14.84
N GLY A 14 -5.63 -15.38 -14.71
CA GLY A 14 -4.98 -15.91 -13.51
C GLY A 14 -5.03 -14.90 -12.38
N ASN A 15 -4.92 -15.36 -11.13
CA ASN A 15 -4.80 -14.47 -9.98
C ASN A 15 -3.62 -13.49 -10.19
N LYS A 16 -3.88 -12.20 -10.00
CA LYS A 16 -2.90 -11.13 -10.25
C LYS A 16 -2.19 -10.62 -9.00
N VAL A 17 -2.48 -11.21 -7.85
CA VAL A 17 -1.88 -10.83 -6.56
C VAL A 17 -0.84 -11.88 -6.18
N PRO A 18 0.36 -11.47 -5.70
CA PRO A 18 1.33 -12.40 -5.16
C PRO A 18 0.78 -13.17 -3.96
N GLU A 19 1.32 -14.37 -3.71
CA GLU A 19 1.08 -15.08 -2.47
C GLU A 19 1.59 -14.27 -1.27
N ALA A 20 0.83 -14.26 -0.17
CA ALA A 20 1.14 -13.57 1.08
C ALA A 20 2.27 -14.26 1.87
N THR A 21 3.42 -14.44 1.23
CA THR A 21 4.66 -14.99 1.80
C THR A 21 5.39 -13.93 2.63
N LEU A 22 6.45 -14.33 3.34
CA LEU A 22 7.31 -13.38 4.06
C LEU A 22 7.88 -12.29 3.14
N ALA A 23 8.25 -12.64 1.91
CA ALA A 23 8.76 -11.69 0.93
C ALA A 23 7.70 -10.64 0.54
N PHE A 24 6.42 -11.04 0.45
CA PHE A 24 5.32 -10.11 0.21
C PHE A 24 5.24 -9.06 1.32
N TRP A 25 5.23 -9.50 2.58
CA TRP A 25 5.14 -8.59 3.73
C TRP A 25 6.33 -7.66 3.84
N LEU A 26 7.55 -8.16 3.58
CA LEU A 26 8.76 -7.34 3.57
C LEU A 26 8.70 -6.27 2.47
N ILE A 27 8.46 -6.65 1.21
CA ILE A 27 8.40 -5.68 0.11
C ILE A 27 7.28 -4.66 0.36
N LYS A 28 6.12 -5.10 0.87
CA LYS A 28 5.01 -4.22 1.23
C LYS A 28 5.42 -3.19 2.28
N MET A 29 6.01 -3.64 3.39
CA MET A 29 6.43 -2.75 4.49
C MET A 29 7.52 -1.77 4.03
N MET A 30 8.41 -2.21 3.15
CA MET A 30 9.40 -1.32 2.55
C MET A 30 8.75 -0.32 1.61
N SER A 31 7.77 -0.75 0.78
CA SER A 31 7.07 0.15 -0.14
C SER A 31 6.27 1.23 0.57
N THR A 32 5.73 0.94 1.75
CA THR A 32 5.04 1.96 2.55
C THR A 32 6.02 3.01 3.05
N THR A 33 7.21 2.58 3.51
CA THR A 33 8.26 3.51 3.96
C THR A 33 8.76 4.40 2.80
N VAL A 34 9.03 3.80 1.63
CA VAL A 34 9.40 4.56 0.41
C VAL A 34 8.29 5.50 -0.02
N GLY A 35 7.03 5.06 0.05
CA GLY A 35 5.87 5.86 -0.34
C GLY A 35 5.83 7.20 0.38
N GLU A 36 6.02 7.15 1.70
CA GLU A 36 6.08 8.32 2.58
C GLU A 36 7.24 9.24 2.21
N THR A 37 8.46 8.71 2.32
CA THR A 37 9.66 9.54 2.19
C THR A 37 9.88 10.06 0.77
N ALA A 38 9.34 9.37 -0.25
CA ALA A 38 9.39 9.85 -1.63
C ALA A 38 8.36 10.95 -1.90
N ALA A 39 7.18 10.91 -1.25
CA ALA A 39 6.22 12.01 -1.33
C ALA A 39 6.83 13.29 -0.75
N ASP A 40 7.43 13.18 0.43
CA ASP A 40 8.13 14.29 1.10
C ASP A 40 9.28 14.83 0.26
N PHE A 41 10.12 13.95 -0.28
CA PHE A 41 11.26 14.35 -1.11
C PHE A 41 10.80 15.13 -2.36
N LEU A 42 9.76 14.63 -3.04
CA LEU A 42 9.22 15.30 -4.22
C LEU A 42 8.60 16.66 -3.88
N ASN A 43 7.93 16.75 -2.73
CA ASN A 43 7.29 17.97 -2.25
C ASN A 43 8.31 19.03 -1.78
N ALA A 44 9.16 18.67 -0.82
CA ALA A 44 10.03 19.58 -0.10
C ALA A 44 11.39 19.81 -0.78
N ASP A 45 12.07 18.75 -1.22
CA ASP A 45 13.45 18.85 -1.72
C ASP A 45 13.53 19.22 -3.21
N LEU A 46 12.62 18.65 -4.02
CA LEU A 46 12.56 18.96 -5.45
C LEU A 46 11.75 20.23 -5.77
N GLY A 47 11.08 20.81 -4.78
CA GLY A 47 10.38 22.09 -4.92
C GLY A 47 9.20 22.07 -5.89
N PHE A 48 8.68 20.88 -6.24
CA PHE A 48 7.47 20.76 -7.07
C PHE A 48 6.23 21.31 -6.35
N GLY A 49 6.29 21.38 -5.02
CA GLY A 49 5.13 21.63 -4.18
C GLY A 49 4.12 20.49 -4.24
N LEU A 50 3.23 20.45 -3.27
CA LEU A 50 2.33 19.31 -3.08
C LEU A 50 1.42 19.09 -4.30
N ALA A 51 0.92 20.16 -4.92
CA ALA A 51 0.07 20.07 -6.11
C ALA A 51 0.83 19.54 -7.34
N GLY A 52 2.07 19.99 -7.57
CA GLY A 52 2.89 19.54 -8.70
C GLY A 52 3.27 18.07 -8.58
N THR A 53 3.71 17.67 -7.38
CA THR A 53 4.02 16.28 -7.05
C THR A 53 2.80 15.37 -7.22
N SER A 54 1.63 15.80 -6.72
CA SER A 54 0.37 15.07 -6.86
C SER A 54 -0.05 14.86 -8.30
N ALA A 55 0.11 15.86 -9.15
CA ALA A 55 -0.20 15.74 -10.57
C ALA A 55 0.72 14.73 -11.29
N VAL A 56 2.03 14.84 -11.09
CA VAL A 56 3.02 13.96 -11.74
C VAL A 56 2.87 12.52 -11.27
N VAL A 57 2.85 12.29 -9.96
CA VAL A 57 2.71 10.95 -9.37
C VAL A 57 1.34 10.37 -9.71
N GLY A 58 0.29 11.19 -9.68
CA GLY A 58 -1.07 10.77 -10.06
C GLY A 58 -1.14 10.26 -11.50
N VAL A 59 -0.57 10.99 -12.46
CA VAL A 59 -0.51 10.54 -13.86
C VAL A 59 0.26 9.22 -13.98
N LEU A 60 1.44 9.12 -13.36
CA LEU A 60 2.24 7.89 -13.39
C LEU A 60 1.48 6.71 -12.76
N PHE A 61 0.81 6.93 -11.63
CA PHE A 61 -0.01 5.95 -10.96
C PHE A 61 -1.15 5.45 -11.85
N PHE A 62 -1.95 6.34 -12.46
CA PHE A 62 -3.05 5.93 -13.32
C PHE A 62 -2.57 5.20 -14.58
N VAL A 63 -1.43 5.59 -15.16
CA VAL A 63 -0.82 4.85 -16.27
C VAL A 63 -0.38 3.45 -15.84
N ALA A 64 0.33 3.34 -14.71
CA ALA A 64 0.77 2.04 -14.19
C ALA A 64 -0.42 1.13 -13.83
N LEU A 65 -1.45 1.69 -13.19
CA LEU A 65 -2.68 0.99 -12.86
C LEU A 65 -3.39 0.51 -14.13
N PHE A 66 -3.49 1.33 -15.17
CA PHE A 66 -4.07 0.93 -16.45
C PHE A 66 -3.29 -0.25 -17.09
N VAL A 67 -1.96 -0.18 -17.08
CA VAL A 67 -1.09 -1.26 -17.58
C VAL A 67 -1.26 -2.55 -16.77
N GLN A 68 -1.41 -2.44 -15.45
CA GLN A 68 -1.66 -3.57 -14.54
C GLN A 68 -3.03 -4.21 -14.77
N MET A 69 -4.09 -3.39 -14.85
CA MET A 69 -5.46 -3.82 -15.14
C MET A 69 -5.55 -4.51 -16.52
N SER A 70 -4.75 -4.06 -17.48
CA SER A 70 -4.69 -4.63 -18.84
C SER A 70 -3.94 -5.97 -18.93
N ALA A 71 -3.17 -6.36 -17.91
CA ALA A 71 -2.50 -7.65 -17.88
C ALA A 71 -3.52 -8.80 -17.75
N ARG A 72 -3.17 -10.03 -18.12
CA ARG A 72 -4.05 -11.22 -17.96
C ARG A 72 -3.57 -12.19 -16.88
N SER A 73 -2.39 -11.93 -16.32
CA SER A 73 -1.74 -12.75 -15.30
C SER A 73 -0.83 -11.88 -14.44
N TYR A 74 -0.45 -12.42 -13.28
CA TYR A 74 0.50 -11.77 -12.38
C TYR A 74 1.85 -11.51 -13.08
N HIS A 75 2.34 -10.28 -12.94
CA HIS A 75 3.69 -9.92 -13.35
C HIS A 75 4.33 -9.09 -12.22
N PRO A 76 5.35 -9.61 -11.51
CA PRO A 76 5.87 -9.00 -10.28
C PRO A 76 6.23 -7.53 -10.43
N VAL A 77 6.94 -7.17 -11.51
CA VAL A 77 7.36 -5.78 -11.76
C VAL A 77 6.17 -4.83 -11.87
N ARG A 78 5.14 -5.19 -12.66
CA ARG A 78 3.98 -4.30 -12.89
C ARG A 78 3.19 -4.09 -11.60
N TYR A 79 2.99 -5.18 -10.86
CA TYR A 79 2.29 -5.15 -9.58
C TYR A 79 3.01 -4.27 -8.57
N TRP A 80 4.31 -4.52 -8.34
CA TRP A 80 5.08 -3.77 -7.34
C TRP A 80 5.34 -2.31 -7.75
N THR A 81 5.49 -2.00 -9.04
CA THR A 81 5.51 -0.62 -9.51
C THR A 81 4.19 0.08 -9.21
N THR A 82 3.05 -0.58 -9.43
CA THR A 82 1.73 -0.02 -9.10
C THR A 82 1.58 0.19 -7.59
N VAL A 83 2.06 -0.76 -6.77
CA VAL A 83 2.07 -0.64 -5.30
C VAL A 83 2.97 0.50 -4.81
N LEU A 84 4.12 0.74 -5.45
CA LEU A 84 4.97 1.89 -5.12
C LEU A 84 4.33 3.22 -5.51
N LEU A 85 3.70 3.29 -6.67
CA LEU A 85 3.06 4.54 -7.11
C LEU A 85 1.81 4.85 -6.30
N ILE A 86 1.01 3.83 -5.96
CA ILE A 86 -0.16 4.02 -5.11
C ILE A 86 0.23 4.38 -3.68
N SER A 87 1.41 3.95 -3.21
CA SER A 87 1.88 4.31 -1.87
C SER A 87 2.22 5.78 -1.76
N VAL A 88 2.96 6.32 -2.74
CA VAL A 88 3.26 7.76 -2.82
C VAL A 88 1.98 8.55 -3.03
N PHE A 89 1.13 8.12 -3.97
CA PHE A 89 -0.11 8.83 -4.27
C PHE A 89 -1.08 8.86 -3.08
N GLY A 90 -1.19 7.76 -2.32
CA GLY A 90 -2.04 7.69 -1.12
C GLY A 90 -1.59 8.64 -0.01
N THR A 91 -0.27 8.80 0.19
CA THR A 91 0.29 9.84 1.09
C THR A 91 -0.15 11.21 0.64
N LEU A 92 0.12 11.55 -0.64
CA LEU A 92 -0.21 12.87 -1.18
C LEU A 92 -1.70 13.23 -1.06
N ILE A 93 -2.62 12.26 -1.17
CA ILE A 93 -4.05 12.53 -0.92
C ILE A 93 -4.26 13.03 0.52
N THR A 94 -3.63 12.37 1.49
CA THR A 94 -3.73 12.72 2.91
C THR A 94 -3.12 14.09 3.19
N ASP A 95 -1.92 14.34 2.66
CA ASP A 95 -1.22 15.61 2.83
C ASP A 95 -2.00 16.77 2.21
N ASN A 96 -2.61 16.58 1.02
CA ASN A 96 -3.41 17.63 0.41
C ASN A 96 -4.65 17.95 1.25
N LEU A 97 -5.26 16.95 1.91
CA LEU A 97 -6.37 17.20 2.82
C LEU A 97 -5.90 17.94 4.07
N THR A 98 -4.79 17.54 4.65
CA THR A 98 -4.33 18.05 5.95
C THR A 98 -3.59 19.37 5.81
N ASP A 99 -2.59 19.45 4.95
CA ASP A 99 -1.65 20.57 4.86
C ASP A 99 -2.17 21.71 3.99
N VAL A 100 -2.87 21.38 2.89
CA VAL A 100 -3.41 22.39 1.97
C VAL A 100 -4.82 22.79 2.36
N LEU A 101 -5.69 21.81 2.64
CA LEU A 101 -7.10 22.05 2.96
C LEU A 101 -7.36 22.22 4.46
N GLY A 102 -6.37 21.98 5.33
CA GLY A 102 -6.50 22.17 6.78
C GLY A 102 -7.43 21.18 7.47
N VAL A 103 -7.73 20.04 6.85
CA VAL A 103 -8.62 19.01 7.42
C VAL A 103 -7.87 18.29 8.54
N PRO A 104 -8.39 18.24 9.79
CA PRO A 104 -7.67 17.57 10.86
C PRO A 104 -7.50 16.06 10.60
N LEU A 105 -6.33 15.52 10.94
CA LEU A 105 -5.97 14.11 10.70
C LEU A 105 -6.97 13.10 11.28
N ALA A 106 -7.61 13.41 12.42
CA ALA A 106 -8.66 12.58 13.01
C ALA A 106 -9.88 12.42 12.08
N TRP A 107 -10.27 13.50 11.39
CA TRP A 107 -11.38 13.49 10.43
C TRP A 107 -10.98 12.75 9.15
N SER A 108 -9.79 13.01 8.61
CA SER A 108 -9.25 12.29 7.45
C SER A 108 -9.17 10.79 7.71
N THR A 109 -8.63 10.38 8.88
CA THR A 109 -8.55 8.97 9.31
C THR A 109 -9.94 8.34 9.38
N SER A 110 -10.90 9.02 10.03
CA SER A 110 -12.27 8.51 10.16
C SER A 110 -12.96 8.38 8.80
N ALA A 111 -12.79 9.37 7.92
CA ALA A 111 -13.36 9.37 6.57
C ALA A 111 -12.78 8.24 5.70
N PHE A 112 -11.46 8.04 5.72
CA PHE A 112 -10.84 6.95 4.98
C PHE A 112 -11.20 5.57 5.54
N LEU A 113 -11.39 5.46 6.86
CA LEU A 113 -11.88 4.22 7.47
C LEU A 113 -13.29 3.89 6.98
N VAL A 114 -14.20 4.86 7.00
CA VAL A 114 -15.56 4.70 6.48
C VAL A 114 -15.54 4.36 4.99
N LEU A 115 -14.70 5.03 4.20
CA LEU A 115 -14.51 4.73 2.78
C LEU A 115 -14.03 3.29 2.57
N LEU A 116 -13.01 2.84 3.31
CA LEU A 116 -12.47 1.50 3.21
C LEU A 116 -13.53 0.44 3.56
N LEU A 117 -14.30 0.66 4.64
CA LEU A 117 -15.40 -0.22 5.03
C LEU A 117 -16.51 -0.25 3.96
N ALA A 118 -16.82 0.88 3.34
CA ALA A 118 -17.76 0.95 2.23
C ALA A 118 -17.26 0.16 1.02
N VAL A 119 -15.98 0.29 0.66
CA VAL A 119 -15.36 -0.47 -0.44
C VAL A 119 -15.42 -1.97 -0.17
N PHE A 120 -15.05 -2.43 1.03
CA PHE A 120 -15.18 -3.85 1.40
C PHE A 120 -16.63 -4.33 1.39
N SER A 121 -17.56 -3.51 1.89
CA SER A 121 -18.99 -3.86 1.93
C SER A 121 -19.56 -4.03 0.52
N VAL A 122 -19.27 -3.09 -0.39
CA VAL A 122 -19.72 -3.15 -1.79
C VAL A 122 -19.04 -4.31 -2.53
N TRP A 123 -17.74 -4.50 -2.32
CA TRP A 123 -17.00 -5.61 -2.92
C TRP A 123 -17.59 -6.96 -2.48
N TYR A 124 -17.78 -7.17 -1.18
CA TYR A 124 -18.38 -8.40 -0.67
C TYR A 124 -19.84 -8.56 -1.12
N ALA A 125 -20.63 -7.50 -1.19
CA ALA A 125 -22.00 -7.56 -1.69
C ALA A 125 -22.08 -8.04 -3.15
N ARG A 126 -21.14 -7.60 -3.99
CA ARG A 126 -21.09 -7.91 -5.44
C ARG A 126 -20.42 -9.25 -5.74
N GLU A 127 -19.27 -9.51 -5.14
CA GLU A 127 -18.38 -10.63 -5.51
C GLU A 127 -18.44 -11.79 -4.52
N LYS A 128 -19.06 -11.59 -3.35
CA LYS A 128 -19.19 -12.58 -2.26
C LYS A 128 -17.86 -13.12 -1.75
N THR A 129 -16.77 -12.42 -2.01
CA THR A 129 -15.42 -12.75 -1.56
C THR A 129 -14.61 -11.47 -1.36
N LEU A 130 -13.74 -11.48 -0.36
CA LEU A 130 -12.68 -10.48 -0.14
C LEU A 130 -11.29 -11.11 -0.27
N SER A 131 -11.23 -12.33 -0.82
CA SER A 131 -9.98 -13.09 -0.92
C SER A 131 -9.08 -12.54 -2.02
N ILE A 132 -7.81 -12.33 -1.66
CA ILE A 132 -6.75 -11.96 -2.61
C ILE A 132 -6.34 -13.09 -3.56
N HIS A 133 -6.82 -14.31 -3.34
CA HIS A 133 -6.53 -15.46 -4.20
C HIS A 133 -7.43 -15.53 -5.44
N HIS A 134 -8.49 -14.72 -5.48
CA HIS A 134 -9.48 -14.71 -6.55
C HIS A 134 -9.56 -13.34 -7.22
N VAL A 135 -8.43 -12.66 -7.41
CA VAL A 135 -8.37 -11.42 -8.20
C VAL A 135 -8.17 -11.77 -9.67
N ASP A 136 -9.22 -12.37 -10.24
CA ASP A 136 -9.27 -12.97 -11.57
C ASP A 136 -10.28 -12.28 -12.50
N THR A 137 -11.00 -11.26 -12.05
CA THR A 137 -11.89 -10.46 -12.92
C THR A 137 -11.52 -8.97 -12.85
N PRO A 138 -11.76 -8.18 -13.93
CA PRO A 138 -11.54 -6.74 -13.90
C PRO A 138 -12.33 -6.04 -12.78
N ALA A 139 -13.52 -6.55 -12.43
CA ALA A 139 -14.33 -6.01 -11.34
C ALA A 139 -13.66 -6.23 -9.98
N ARG A 140 -13.21 -7.46 -9.69
CA ARG A 140 -12.48 -7.79 -8.46
C ARG A 140 -11.16 -7.06 -8.36
N GLU A 141 -10.43 -6.92 -9.47
CA GLU A 141 -9.19 -6.15 -9.54
C GLU A 141 -9.43 -4.65 -9.27
N GLY A 142 -10.51 -4.08 -9.79
CA GLY A 142 -10.91 -2.71 -9.49
C GLY A 142 -11.19 -2.48 -8.01
N PHE A 143 -11.97 -3.36 -7.37
CA PHE A 143 -12.20 -3.30 -5.91
C PHE A 143 -10.93 -3.47 -5.11
N TYR A 144 -10.04 -4.37 -5.54
CA TYR A 144 -8.76 -4.61 -4.90
C TYR A 144 -7.88 -3.35 -4.90
N TRP A 145 -7.68 -2.72 -6.05
CA TRP A 145 -6.88 -1.49 -6.13
C TRP A 145 -7.51 -0.30 -5.41
N LEU A 146 -8.85 -0.21 -5.43
CA LEU A 146 -9.56 0.82 -4.67
C LEU A 146 -9.39 0.61 -3.15
N ALA A 147 -9.49 -0.62 -2.67
CA ALA A 147 -9.23 -0.96 -1.27
C ALA A 147 -7.79 -0.68 -0.88
N ILE A 148 -6.82 -0.97 -1.76
CA ILE A 148 -5.42 -0.60 -1.55
C ILE A 148 -5.28 0.91 -1.43
N LEU A 149 -5.80 1.70 -2.38
CA LEU A 149 -5.70 3.16 -2.35
C LEU A 149 -6.26 3.73 -1.04
N ALA A 150 -7.46 3.31 -0.66
CA ALA A 150 -8.10 3.73 0.58
C ALA A 150 -7.29 3.32 1.81
N THR A 151 -6.69 2.13 1.80
CA THR A 151 -5.81 1.67 2.88
C THR A 151 -4.54 2.50 2.98
N PHE A 152 -3.96 2.89 1.85
CA PHE A 152 -2.75 3.71 1.83
C PHE A 152 -3.01 5.10 2.39
N ALA A 153 -4.09 5.77 1.96
CA ALA A 153 -4.49 7.07 2.49
C ALA A 153 -4.90 6.98 3.98
N LEU A 154 -5.69 5.97 4.36
CA LEU A 154 -6.03 5.71 5.77
C LEU A 154 -4.80 5.55 6.64
N GLY A 155 -3.82 4.76 6.16
CA GLY A 155 -2.66 4.43 6.95
C GLY A 155 -1.67 5.59 7.11
N THR A 156 -1.53 6.47 6.12
CA THR A 156 -0.80 7.73 6.29
C THR A 156 -1.52 8.61 7.31
N ALA A 157 -2.81 8.89 7.10
CA ALA A 157 -3.60 9.72 8.03
C ALA A 157 -3.57 9.20 9.48
N ALA A 158 -3.68 7.88 9.67
CA ALA A 158 -3.60 7.27 10.99
C ALA A 158 -2.18 7.30 11.58
N GLY A 159 -1.15 7.11 10.75
CA GLY A 159 0.26 7.19 11.18
C GLY A 159 0.59 8.57 11.72
N ASP A 160 0.24 9.61 10.97
CA ASP A 160 0.51 11.01 11.32
C ASP A 160 -0.39 11.45 12.48
N TRP A 161 -1.64 10.99 12.51
CA TRP A 161 -2.54 11.31 13.62
C TRP A 161 -1.98 10.77 14.93
N PHE A 162 -1.50 9.54 14.97
CA PHE A 162 -0.94 8.97 16.20
C PHE A 162 0.42 9.58 16.55
N SER A 163 1.29 9.79 15.56
CA SER A 163 2.66 10.27 15.79
C SER A 163 2.69 11.75 16.15
N GLU A 164 1.99 12.57 15.37
CA GLU A 164 2.06 14.04 15.45
C GLU A 164 0.79 14.61 16.09
N GLY A 165 -0.39 14.19 15.62
CA GLY A 165 -1.67 14.73 16.11
C GLY A 165 -1.95 14.42 17.58
N LEU A 166 -1.63 13.21 18.04
CA LEU A 166 -1.70 12.76 19.43
C LEU A 166 -0.37 12.92 20.18
N GLN A 167 0.68 13.40 19.49
CA GLN A 167 2.01 13.63 20.05
C GLN A 167 2.63 12.38 20.72
N LEU A 168 2.32 11.17 20.24
CA LEU A 168 2.97 9.95 20.74
C LEU A 168 4.43 9.86 20.29
N GLY A 169 4.76 10.50 19.16
CA GLY A 169 6.05 10.39 18.50
C GLY A 169 6.19 9.13 17.65
N TYR A 170 7.04 9.21 16.63
CA TYR A 170 7.20 8.18 15.60
C TYR A 170 7.57 6.79 16.17
N GLY A 171 8.48 6.75 17.14
CA GLY A 171 8.91 5.48 17.75
C GLY A 171 7.81 4.76 18.52
N ALA A 172 7.02 5.49 19.32
CA ALA A 172 5.92 4.90 20.08
C ALA A 172 4.78 4.46 19.15
N SER A 173 4.45 5.24 18.13
CA SER A 173 3.50 4.85 17.07
C SER A 173 3.94 3.59 16.35
N ALA A 174 5.22 3.49 15.97
CA ALA A 174 5.76 2.28 15.33
C ALA A 174 5.64 1.04 16.24
N ILE A 175 5.93 1.17 17.54
CA ILE A 175 5.74 0.07 18.51
C ILE A 175 4.26 -0.31 18.62
N LEU A 176 3.35 0.68 18.67
CA LEU A 176 1.91 0.45 18.74
C LEU A 176 1.41 -0.35 17.53
N PHE A 177 1.69 0.10 16.31
CA PHE A 177 1.25 -0.59 15.09
C PHE A 177 1.94 -1.94 14.92
N GLY A 178 3.23 -2.04 15.26
CA GLY A 178 3.97 -3.30 15.25
C GLY A 178 3.37 -4.32 16.22
N THR A 179 3.01 -3.90 17.43
CA THR A 179 2.35 -4.76 18.42
C THR A 179 0.94 -5.18 17.95
N ALA A 180 0.18 -4.28 17.32
CA ALA A 180 -1.11 -4.62 16.75
C ALA A 180 -0.98 -5.67 15.62
N ILE A 181 0.03 -5.56 14.76
CA ILE A 181 0.31 -6.58 13.74
C ILE A 181 0.70 -7.91 14.39
N ALA A 182 1.55 -7.89 15.42
CA ALA A 182 1.94 -9.09 16.16
C ALA A 182 0.73 -9.76 16.84
N ALA A 183 -0.21 -8.97 17.38
CA ALA A 183 -1.46 -9.47 17.93
C ALA A 183 -2.34 -10.12 16.85
N VAL A 184 -2.44 -9.54 15.65
CA VAL A 184 -3.16 -10.15 14.52
C VAL A 184 -2.50 -11.46 14.09
N ALA A 185 -1.16 -11.51 14.04
CA ALA A 185 -0.44 -12.75 13.76
C ALA A 185 -0.70 -13.82 14.83
N PHE A 186 -0.71 -13.44 16.11
CA PHE A 186 -1.06 -14.35 17.20
C PHE A 186 -2.49 -14.88 17.06
N ILE A 187 -3.47 -14.00 16.79
CA ILE A 187 -4.87 -14.38 16.56
C ILE A 187 -4.98 -15.35 15.38
N TYR A 188 -4.23 -15.13 14.30
CA TYR A 188 -4.22 -16.00 13.14
C TYR A 188 -3.63 -17.38 13.44
N TYR A 189 -2.44 -17.45 14.04
CA TYR A 189 -1.73 -18.72 14.26
C TYR A 189 -2.21 -19.52 15.47
N VAL A 190 -2.82 -18.86 16.46
CA VAL A 190 -3.20 -19.49 17.73
C VAL A 190 -4.72 -19.66 17.85
N LEU A 191 -5.52 -18.72 17.33
CA LEU A 191 -6.97 -18.73 17.50
C LEU A 191 -7.73 -19.16 16.23
N ASP A 192 -7.04 -19.68 15.21
CA ASP A 192 -7.61 -20.21 13.96
C ASP A 192 -8.64 -19.27 13.30
N SER A 193 -8.35 -17.98 13.32
CA SER A 193 -9.25 -16.94 12.82
C SER A 193 -9.29 -16.87 11.29
N PRO A 194 -10.36 -16.32 10.69
CA PRO A 194 -10.53 -16.29 9.23
C PRO A 194 -9.33 -15.64 8.51
N PRO A 195 -8.61 -16.37 7.63
CA PRO A 195 -7.37 -15.90 7.01
C PRO A 195 -7.51 -14.58 6.26
N VAL A 196 -8.65 -14.39 5.57
CA VAL A 196 -8.94 -13.18 4.78
C VAL A 196 -9.06 -11.95 5.68
N LEU A 197 -9.71 -12.09 6.85
CA LEU A 197 -9.88 -10.99 7.79
C LEU A 197 -8.53 -10.60 8.40
N CYS A 198 -7.77 -11.58 8.89
CA CYS A 198 -6.43 -11.37 9.45
C CYS A 198 -5.51 -10.71 8.42
N PHE A 199 -5.57 -11.14 7.16
CA PHE A 199 -4.81 -10.52 6.06
C PHE A 199 -5.14 -9.03 5.92
N TRP A 200 -6.41 -8.66 5.79
CA TRP A 200 -6.78 -7.26 5.58
C TRP A 200 -6.44 -6.37 6.77
N ILE A 201 -6.63 -6.84 8.01
CA ILE A 201 -6.27 -6.08 9.20
C ILE A 201 -4.74 -5.86 9.23
N ALA A 202 -3.94 -6.91 9.03
CA ALA A 202 -2.48 -6.79 8.97
C ALA A 202 -2.03 -5.89 7.80
N TYR A 203 -2.70 -5.99 6.65
CA TYR A 203 -2.40 -5.17 5.48
C TYR A 203 -2.66 -3.67 5.73
N VAL A 204 -3.76 -3.35 6.43
CA VAL A 204 -4.08 -1.99 6.83
C VAL A 204 -3.07 -1.46 7.83
N LEU A 205 -2.78 -2.21 8.90
CA LEU A 205 -1.87 -1.80 9.97
C LEU A 205 -0.41 -1.64 9.54
N THR A 206 0.02 -2.35 8.50
CA THR A 206 1.39 -2.23 8.00
C THR A 206 1.65 -0.89 7.31
N ARG A 207 0.63 -0.11 6.92
CA ARG A 207 0.82 1.23 6.35
C ARG A 207 1.17 2.29 7.40
N PRO A 208 0.39 2.51 8.47
CA PRO A 208 0.74 3.46 9.50
C PRO A 208 2.06 3.08 10.20
N LEU A 209 2.35 1.79 10.36
CA LEU A 209 3.69 1.35 10.80
C LEU A 209 4.80 1.87 9.87
N GLY A 210 4.63 1.72 8.56
CA GLY A 210 5.61 2.17 7.57
C GLY A 210 5.76 3.69 7.51
N ALA A 211 4.67 4.44 7.66
CA ALA A 211 4.70 5.90 7.74
C ALA A 211 5.50 6.32 8.99
N SER A 212 5.10 5.84 10.19
CA SER A 212 5.82 6.15 11.43
C SER A 212 7.31 5.79 11.40
N ILE A 213 7.70 4.67 10.77
CA ILE A 213 9.12 4.33 10.61
C ILE A 213 9.80 5.26 9.59
N GLY A 214 9.15 5.55 8.46
CA GLY A 214 9.66 6.44 7.42
C GLY A 214 9.93 7.84 7.95
N ASP A 215 8.94 8.43 8.60
CA ASP A 215 9.04 9.77 9.19
C ASP A 215 10.01 9.77 10.35
N GLY A 216 9.95 8.75 11.21
CA GLY A 216 10.91 8.56 12.30
C GLY A 216 12.36 8.50 11.80
N MET A 217 12.62 7.99 10.60
CA MET A 217 13.95 7.97 9.99
C MET A 217 14.30 9.30 9.31
N ALA A 218 13.35 9.87 8.54
CA ALA A 218 13.56 11.01 7.67
C ALA A 218 13.55 12.36 8.42
N GLN A 219 12.59 12.54 9.33
CA GLN A 219 12.32 13.81 10.01
C GLN A 219 13.48 14.25 10.90
N ALA A 220 13.54 15.56 11.13
CA ALA A 220 14.58 16.18 11.94
C ALA A 220 14.50 15.78 13.42
N ARG A 221 15.63 15.87 14.14
CA ARG A 221 15.73 15.41 15.53
C ARG A 221 14.91 16.22 16.52
N ASP A 222 14.69 17.49 16.23
CA ASP A 222 13.81 18.40 16.96
C ASP A 222 12.33 18.05 16.78
N ALA A 223 11.94 17.49 15.63
CA ALA A 223 10.62 16.90 15.38
C ALA A 223 10.48 15.45 15.91
N GLY A 224 11.51 14.88 16.53
CA GLY A 224 11.48 13.52 17.08
C GLY A 224 11.92 12.41 16.13
N GLY A 225 12.46 12.75 14.96
CA GLY A 225 13.06 11.80 14.00
C GLY A 225 14.57 11.59 14.18
N LEU A 226 15.17 10.72 13.35
CA LEU A 226 16.60 10.42 13.39
C LEU A 226 17.45 11.45 12.62
N GLY A 227 16.83 12.22 11.72
CA GLY A 227 17.49 13.22 10.89
C GLY A 227 18.31 12.64 9.75
N LEU A 228 17.95 11.46 9.22
CA LEU A 228 18.64 10.88 8.05
C LEU A 228 18.29 11.61 6.75
N GLY A 229 17.17 12.34 6.75
CA GLY A 229 16.61 12.99 5.58
C GLY A 229 15.78 12.04 4.71
N THR A 230 14.80 12.63 4.03
CA THR A 230 13.87 12.03 3.07
C THR A 230 14.61 11.31 1.92
N THR A 231 15.67 11.95 1.39
CA THR A 231 16.43 11.47 0.24
C THR A 231 17.16 10.16 0.54
N VAL A 232 17.96 10.15 1.62
CA VAL A 232 18.79 8.98 1.97
C VAL A 232 17.90 7.80 2.35
N THR A 233 16.84 8.06 3.12
CA THR A 233 15.86 7.04 3.51
C THR A 233 15.19 6.44 2.28
N SER A 234 14.66 7.27 1.37
CA SER A 234 14.02 6.79 0.13
C SER A 234 14.95 5.93 -0.73
N VAL A 235 16.19 6.35 -0.93
CA VAL A 235 17.16 5.61 -1.78
C VAL A 235 17.48 4.25 -1.20
N ILE A 236 17.73 4.14 0.11
CA ILE A 236 18.04 2.87 0.77
C ILE A 236 16.91 1.88 0.57
N PHE A 237 15.68 2.28 0.88
CA PHE A 237 14.53 1.37 0.76
C PHE A 237 14.21 1.04 -0.70
N LEU A 238 14.34 2.01 -1.62
CA LEU A 238 14.11 1.77 -3.05
C LEU A 238 15.09 0.74 -3.62
N VAL A 239 16.39 0.84 -3.29
CA VAL A 239 17.41 -0.12 -3.73
C VAL A 239 17.05 -1.53 -3.27
N VAL A 240 16.65 -1.69 -2.01
CA VAL A 240 16.27 -3.00 -1.47
C VAL A 240 15.02 -3.53 -2.16
N ILE A 241 13.99 -2.71 -2.39
CA ILE A 241 12.79 -3.12 -3.12
C ILE A 241 13.14 -3.57 -4.54
N VAL A 242 13.99 -2.83 -5.25
CA VAL A 242 14.43 -3.21 -6.60
C VAL A 242 15.13 -4.57 -6.58
N LEU A 243 15.99 -4.83 -5.60
CA LEU A 243 16.67 -6.13 -5.45
C LEU A 243 15.67 -7.28 -5.21
N PHE A 244 14.70 -7.10 -4.31
CA PHE A 244 13.67 -8.11 -4.05
C PHE A 244 12.75 -8.34 -5.24
N VAL A 245 12.31 -7.26 -5.92
CA VAL A 245 11.46 -7.34 -7.10
C VAL A 245 12.20 -7.99 -8.26
N ALA A 246 13.46 -7.61 -8.53
CA ALA A 246 14.29 -8.23 -9.55
C ALA A 246 14.52 -9.73 -9.26
N GLY A 247 14.83 -10.08 -8.01
CA GLY A 247 14.97 -11.47 -7.57
C GLY A 247 13.68 -12.28 -7.76
N SER A 248 12.53 -11.70 -7.43
CA SER A 248 11.21 -12.33 -7.63
C SER A 248 10.88 -12.51 -9.12
N ALA A 249 11.20 -11.52 -9.96
CA ALA A 249 10.99 -11.59 -11.40
C ALA A 249 11.88 -12.65 -12.08
N ILE A 250 13.11 -12.84 -11.60
CA ILE A 250 14.02 -13.90 -12.08
C ILE A 250 13.48 -15.28 -11.68
N ARG A 251 12.99 -15.45 -10.45
CA ARG A 251 12.38 -16.71 -10.00
C ARG A 251 11.08 -17.05 -10.72
N HIS A 252 10.28 -16.05 -11.10
CA HIS A 252 9.02 -16.27 -11.80
C HIS A 252 9.17 -16.58 -13.29
N ARG A 253 10.37 -16.34 -13.87
CA ARG A 253 10.71 -16.70 -15.26
C ARG A 253 11.32 -18.11 -15.40
N ARG A 254 11.71 -18.74 -14.29
CA ARG A 254 12.24 -20.12 -14.25
C ARG A 254 11.12 -21.10 -13.92
#